data_AF-A0A2U9IXD5-F1
#
_entry.id   AF-A0A2U9IXD5-F1
#
_cell.length_a   1.000
_cell.length_b   1.000
_cell.length_c   1.000
_cell.angle_alpha   90.00
_cell.angle_beta   90.00
_cell.angle_gamma   90.00
#
_symmetry.space_group_name_H-M   'P 1'
#
loop_
_entity.id
_entity.type
_entity.pdbx_description
1 polymer ?
#
loop_
_entity_poly.entity_id
_entity_poly.type
_entity_poly.pdbx_seq_one_letter_code
_entity_poly.pdbx_strand_id
1 'polypeptide(L)'
;MFLEDELGLKHGEKVGLDERLLAIEQLPQIAKILNLSLSWKQSLNLHGPDGTEVTVEGEGEKLEAVTPILEGSIPWTFPRISPEHLRAMIRDLIPCNEGTGYLNPSPWEREISSARVARLAPGEVGTDKPEERETGQHKLETGLYNVYFHYLNPLYISSIGPRESFSVTSFMVSIQGSSVSYTLVSREPFVMSFEHGNVKLDREVKVTKSTSWKEAKPHRLAWDVMNPVLDLDCKPKFKVSLFRIEPSSVVPVFLKYDGGINMGLLNMDDRPVISNIYLAARITSASITDPRSMVEEGMEPEFDRIRVPIRRWGYLSIHLEVKRLLEGLLKRKIISS
;
A
#
# COMPACT_ATOMS: atom_id res chain seq x y z
N MET A 1 6.32 -11.23 -9.32
CA MET A 1 6.49 -10.07 -8.42
C MET A 1 5.23 -9.22 -8.51
N PHE A 2 4.75 -8.56 -7.44
CA PHE A 2 3.39 -7.98 -7.41
C PHE A 2 3.08 -6.94 -8.52
N LEU A 3 4.10 -6.35 -9.13
CA LEU A 3 3.96 -5.37 -10.22
C LEU A 3 3.84 -6.02 -11.62
N GLU A 4 4.23 -7.29 -11.77
CA GLU A 4 4.33 -7.94 -13.09
C GLU A 4 2.95 -8.20 -13.69
N ASP A 5 2.04 -8.79 -12.91
CA ASP A 5 0.72 -9.20 -13.36
C ASP A 5 -0.21 -8.00 -13.63
N GLU A 6 -0.05 -6.90 -12.88
CA GLU A 6 -0.92 -5.73 -12.96
C GLU A 6 -0.53 -4.75 -14.08
N LEU A 7 0.77 -4.63 -14.35
CA LEU A 7 1.29 -3.76 -15.41
C LEU A 7 1.56 -4.51 -16.72
N GLY A 8 1.59 -5.84 -16.70
CA GLY A 8 1.95 -6.67 -17.84
C GLY A 8 3.44 -6.59 -18.19
N LEU A 9 4.29 -6.31 -17.20
CA LEU A 9 5.74 -6.17 -17.35
C LEU A 9 6.43 -7.38 -16.72
N LYS A 10 7.51 -7.90 -17.33
CA LYS A 10 8.26 -9.04 -16.77
C LYS A 10 9.65 -8.64 -16.31
N HIS A 11 10.15 -9.29 -15.27
CA HIS A 11 11.50 -9.06 -14.80
C HIS A 11 12.56 -9.27 -15.90
N GLY A 12 13.47 -8.31 -16.06
CA GLY A 12 14.58 -8.40 -17.02
C GLY A 12 14.20 -8.11 -18.47
N GLU A 13 12.97 -7.65 -18.74
CA GLU A 13 12.48 -7.42 -20.10
C GLU A 13 12.97 -6.09 -20.70
N LYS A 14 13.14 -6.06 -22.03
CA LYS A 14 13.29 -4.82 -22.79
C LYS A 14 11.92 -4.30 -23.21
N VAL A 15 11.60 -3.07 -22.82
CA VAL A 15 10.25 -2.50 -22.96
C VAL A 15 10.32 -1.20 -23.77
N GLY A 16 9.48 -1.10 -24.81
CA GLY A 16 9.24 0.15 -25.53
C GLY A 16 8.21 1.01 -24.80
N LEU A 17 8.51 2.28 -24.55
CA LEU A 17 7.60 3.20 -23.87
C LEU A 17 6.45 3.61 -24.80
N ASP A 18 5.24 3.16 -24.46
CA ASP A 18 3.99 3.59 -25.06
C ASP A 18 3.31 4.70 -24.23
N GLU A 19 2.17 5.20 -24.69
CA GLU A 19 1.43 6.27 -23.99
C GLU A 19 1.04 5.88 -22.57
N ARG A 20 0.73 4.60 -22.34
CA ARG A 20 0.40 4.07 -21.01
C ARG A 20 1.61 4.19 -20.10
N LEU A 21 2.75 3.61 -20.45
CA LEU A 21 3.94 3.63 -19.60
C LEU A 21 4.45 5.06 -19.34
N LEU A 22 4.34 5.95 -20.33
CA LEU A 22 4.70 7.36 -20.18
C LEU A 22 3.81 8.12 -19.17
N ALA A 23 2.63 7.59 -18.84
CA ALA A 23 1.74 8.14 -17.82
C ALA A 23 2.04 7.64 -16.39
N ILE A 24 2.97 6.69 -16.20
CA ILE A 24 3.31 6.17 -14.87
C ILE A 24 4.30 7.11 -14.17
N GLU A 25 3.88 7.74 -13.06
CA GLU A 25 4.72 8.62 -12.26
C GLU A 25 5.94 7.91 -11.69
N GLN A 26 5.78 6.66 -11.24
CA GLN A 26 6.84 5.87 -10.63
C GLN A 26 7.55 4.93 -11.60
N LEU A 27 7.50 5.22 -12.91
CA LEU A 27 8.12 4.36 -13.93
C LEU A 27 9.60 4.07 -13.64
N PRO A 28 10.44 5.03 -13.20
CA PRO A 28 11.84 4.75 -12.87
C PRO A 28 11.99 3.75 -11.72
N GLN A 29 11.21 3.91 -10.65
CA GLN A 29 11.20 2.98 -9.52
C GLN A 29 10.74 1.58 -9.95
N ILE A 30 9.68 1.48 -10.75
CA ILE A 30 9.17 0.20 -11.27
C ILE A 30 10.22 -0.47 -12.17
N ALA A 31 10.86 0.28 -13.05
CA ALA A 31 11.89 -0.22 -13.94
C ALA A 31 13.11 -0.76 -13.17
N LYS A 32 13.52 -0.12 -12.07
CA LYS A 32 14.56 -0.66 -11.19
C LYS A 32 14.14 -1.95 -10.49
N ILE A 33 12.95 -1.97 -9.89
CA ILE A 33 12.40 -3.14 -9.18
C ILE A 33 12.32 -4.36 -10.11
N LEU A 34 11.86 -4.15 -11.34
CA LEU A 34 11.69 -5.20 -12.34
C LEU A 34 12.93 -5.38 -13.24
N ASN A 35 14.03 -4.65 -12.99
CA ASN A 35 15.24 -4.69 -13.81
C ASN A 35 14.96 -4.54 -15.33
N LEU A 36 14.15 -3.55 -15.70
CA LEU A 36 13.71 -3.33 -17.09
C LEU A 36 14.74 -2.50 -17.87
N SER A 37 14.89 -2.83 -19.15
CA SER A 37 15.60 -1.99 -20.13
C SER A 37 14.58 -1.18 -20.92
N LEU A 38 14.57 0.14 -20.77
CA LEU A 38 13.56 0.99 -21.40
C LEU A 38 14.06 1.56 -22.73
N SER A 39 13.17 1.67 -23.71
CA SER A 39 13.46 2.29 -25.00
C SER A 39 12.34 3.23 -25.47
N TRP A 40 12.69 4.33 -26.12
CA TRP A 40 11.74 5.30 -26.66
C TRP A 40 12.33 6.06 -27.86
N LYS A 41 11.55 6.98 -28.44
CA LYS A 41 11.94 7.77 -29.61
C LYS A 41 13.20 8.60 -29.36
N GLN A 42 13.34 9.15 -28.15
CA GLN A 42 14.46 10.01 -27.75
C GLN A 42 15.22 9.37 -26.58
N SER A 43 16.53 9.57 -26.55
CA SER A 43 17.36 9.17 -25.40
C SER A 43 17.03 10.05 -24.19
N LEU A 44 16.65 9.43 -23.06
CA LEU A 44 16.25 10.15 -21.84
C LEU A 44 17.01 9.69 -20.59
N ASN A 45 17.21 10.61 -19.66
CA ASN A 45 17.34 10.33 -18.23
C ASN A 45 15.99 10.62 -17.57
N LEU A 46 15.30 9.57 -17.12
CA LEU A 46 13.99 9.70 -16.46
C LEU A 46 14.15 9.75 -14.95
N HIS A 47 13.52 10.75 -14.34
CA HIS A 47 13.52 11.01 -12.90
C HIS A 47 12.15 10.77 -12.29
N GLY A 48 12.08 9.88 -11.30
CA GLY A 48 10.87 9.59 -10.53
C GLY A 48 10.69 10.53 -9.35
N PRO A 49 9.45 10.71 -8.84
CA PRO A 49 9.18 11.58 -7.69
C PRO A 49 9.86 11.11 -6.39
N ASP A 50 10.19 9.82 -6.29
CA ASP A 50 10.94 9.23 -5.16
C ASP A 50 12.44 9.54 -5.20
N GLY A 51 12.95 10.02 -6.34
CA GLY A 51 14.37 10.26 -6.63
C GLY A 51 15.08 9.07 -7.28
N THR A 52 14.36 8.09 -7.83
CA THR A 52 14.95 7.06 -8.68
C THR A 52 15.20 7.58 -10.09
N GLU A 53 16.30 7.15 -10.70
CA GLU A 53 16.71 7.54 -12.05
C GLU A 53 16.95 6.31 -12.94
N VAL A 54 16.47 6.37 -14.18
CA VAL A 54 16.72 5.34 -15.21
C VAL A 54 17.05 5.96 -16.56
N THR A 55 17.91 5.29 -17.32
CA THR A 55 18.20 5.69 -18.70
C THR A 55 17.22 4.98 -19.65
N VAL A 56 16.67 5.73 -20.60
CA VAL A 56 15.84 5.21 -21.69
C VAL A 56 16.65 5.30 -22.98
N GLU A 57 16.83 4.17 -23.65
CA GLU A 57 17.52 4.10 -24.94
C GLU A 57 16.67 4.75 -26.05
N GLY A 58 17.29 5.60 -26.87
CA GLY A 58 16.62 6.23 -28.00
C GLY A 58 17.62 6.97 -28.89
N GLU A 59 17.10 7.69 -29.88
CA GLU A 59 17.95 8.46 -30.80
C GLU A 59 18.30 9.85 -30.22
N GLY A 60 19.43 10.41 -30.67
CA GLY A 60 19.84 11.78 -30.36
C GLY A 60 20.60 11.96 -29.04
N GLU A 61 20.77 13.22 -28.64
CA GLU A 61 21.38 13.59 -27.35
C GLU A 61 20.48 13.20 -26.18
N LYS A 62 21.10 12.81 -25.06
CA LYS A 62 20.38 12.39 -23.85
C LYS A 62 19.74 13.61 -23.17
N LEU A 63 18.41 13.62 -23.08
CA LEU A 63 17.63 14.69 -22.44
C LEU A 63 17.26 14.32 -21.00
N GLU A 64 17.10 15.30 -20.13
CA GLU A 64 16.61 15.10 -18.76
C GLU A 64 15.07 15.30 -18.72
N ALA A 65 14.34 14.37 -18.11
CA ALA A 65 12.88 14.43 -18.01
C ALA A 65 12.36 13.87 -16.67
N VAL A 66 11.27 14.44 -16.17
CA VAL A 66 10.60 14.01 -14.93
C VAL A 66 9.31 13.28 -15.30
N THR A 67 9.03 12.16 -14.64
CA THR A 67 7.77 11.42 -14.83
C THR A 67 6.62 12.05 -14.02
N PRO A 68 5.37 11.97 -14.50
CA PRO A 68 4.96 11.33 -15.75
C PRO A 68 5.21 12.27 -16.95
N ILE A 69 5.49 11.70 -18.14
CA ILE A 69 5.66 12.49 -19.37
C ILE A 69 4.30 12.88 -19.96
N LEU A 70 3.30 12.01 -19.81
CA LEU A 70 1.93 12.25 -20.26
C LEU A 70 0.97 12.23 -19.06
N GLU A 71 -0.05 13.07 -19.08
CA GLU A 71 -1.13 12.99 -18.09
C GLU A 71 -1.99 11.77 -18.42
N GLY A 72 -2.15 10.87 -17.45
CA GLY A 72 -2.98 9.67 -17.61
C GLY A 72 -3.20 8.95 -16.29
N SER A 73 -4.21 8.09 -16.26
CA SER A 73 -4.47 7.22 -15.11
C SER A 73 -4.28 5.78 -15.51
N ILE A 74 -3.56 5.05 -14.66
CA ILE A 74 -3.41 3.60 -14.79
C ILE A 74 -4.07 3.00 -13.56
N PRO A 75 -5.23 2.35 -13.72
CA PRO A 75 -5.90 1.69 -12.62
C PRO A 75 -4.95 0.72 -11.94
N TRP A 76 -4.62 1.02 -10.70
CA TRP A 76 -3.75 0.21 -9.85
C TRP A 76 -4.26 0.25 -8.43
N THR A 77 -4.06 -0.85 -7.69
CA THR A 77 -4.39 -0.93 -6.27
C THR A 77 -3.34 -1.72 -5.52
N PHE A 78 -3.45 -1.73 -4.20
CA PHE A 78 -2.57 -2.54 -3.37
C PHE A 78 -2.82 -4.02 -3.64
N PRO A 79 -1.75 -4.80 -3.90
CA PRO A 79 -1.89 -6.24 -4.05
C PRO A 79 -2.37 -6.86 -2.74
N ARG A 80 -3.09 -7.98 -2.88
CA ARG A 80 -3.52 -8.77 -1.74
C ARG A 80 -2.32 -9.48 -1.12
N ILE A 81 -2.10 -9.28 0.18
CA ILE A 81 -1.11 -10.03 0.95
C ILE A 81 -1.57 -11.49 1.05
N SER A 82 -0.66 -12.42 0.76
CA SER A 82 -0.95 -13.86 0.79
C SER A 82 -1.45 -14.29 2.18
N PRO A 83 -2.70 -14.78 2.29
CA PRO A 83 -3.22 -15.33 3.53
C PRO A 83 -2.41 -16.54 4.01
N GLU A 84 -1.84 -17.32 3.10
CA GLU A 84 -1.06 -18.52 3.40
C GLU A 84 0.22 -18.17 4.16
N HIS A 85 0.96 -17.15 3.71
CA HIS A 85 2.16 -16.69 4.39
C HIS A 85 1.85 -16.07 5.76
N LEU A 86 0.78 -15.29 5.88
CA LEU A 86 0.34 -14.74 7.16
C LEU A 86 -0.05 -15.85 8.15
N ARG A 87 -0.81 -16.86 7.69
CA ARG A 87 -1.18 -18.03 8.51
C ARG A 87 0.05 -18.85 8.92
N ALA A 88 1.00 -19.06 8.02
CA ALA A 88 2.26 -19.77 8.33
C ALA A 88 3.05 -19.02 9.40
N MET A 89 3.17 -17.70 9.26
CA MET A 89 3.84 -16.83 10.23
C MET A 89 3.16 -16.87 11.61
N ILE A 90 1.83 -16.84 11.67
CA ILE A 90 1.08 -16.97 12.92
C ILE A 90 1.34 -18.33 13.58
N ARG A 91 1.26 -19.42 12.81
CA ARG A 91 1.45 -20.79 13.34
C ARG A 91 2.84 -20.98 13.96
N ASP A 92 3.87 -20.40 13.36
CA ASP A 92 5.23 -20.51 13.89
C ASP A 92 5.46 -19.61 15.11
N LEU A 93 5.02 -18.35 15.03
CA LEU A 93 5.40 -17.32 16.01
C LEU A 93 4.45 -17.19 17.19
N ILE A 94 3.15 -17.46 16.99
CA ILE A 94 2.11 -17.22 17.99
C ILE A 94 1.66 -18.57 18.59
N PRO A 95 1.76 -18.76 19.93
CA PRO A 95 1.16 -19.91 20.58
C PRO A 95 -0.38 -19.88 20.43
N CYS A 96 -0.93 -20.90 19.79
CA CYS A 96 -2.37 -21.05 19.60
C CYS A 96 -2.88 -22.40 20.13
N ASN A 97 -4.14 -22.42 20.55
CA ASN A 97 -4.90 -23.61 20.89
C ASN A 97 -5.92 -23.93 19.78
N GLU A 98 -6.62 -25.05 19.90
CA GLU A 98 -7.78 -25.36 19.05
C GLU A 98 -8.89 -24.30 19.21
N GLY A 99 -9.53 -23.96 18.09
CA GLY A 99 -10.62 -22.99 18.01
C GLY A 99 -10.40 -21.93 16.93
N THR A 100 -11.25 -20.90 16.93
CA THR A 100 -11.25 -19.83 15.92
C THR A 100 -10.56 -18.57 16.44
N GLY A 101 -9.79 -17.92 15.57
CA GLY A 101 -9.22 -16.61 15.79
C GLY A 101 -9.32 -15.73 14.54
N TYR A 102 -8.89 -14.48 14.66
CA TYR A 102 -8.93 -13.49 13.59
C TYR A 102 -7.63 -12.70 13.56
N LEU A 103 -7.16 -12.34 12.36
CA LEU A 103 -6.03 -11.43 12.16
C LEU A 103 -6.52 -10.14 11.49
N ASN A 104 -6.22 -8.98 12.10
CA ASN A 104 -6.20 -7.71 11.38
C ASN A 104 -4.86 -7.59 10.63
N PRO A 105 -4.81 -7.71 9.29
CA PRO A 105 -3.55 -7.62 8.56
C PRO A 105 -3.09 -6.17 8.38
N SER A 106 -3.90 -5.17 8.74
CA SER A 106 -3.53 -3.77 8.55
C SER A 106 -2.46 -3.29 9.53
N PRO A 107 -1.56 -2.39 9.08
CA PRO A 107 -0.69 -1.61 9.95
C PRO A 107 -1.40 -0.58 10.85
N TRP A 108 -2.72 -0.47 10.77
CA TRP A 108 -3.53 0.46 11.56
C TRP A 108 -4.69 -0.26 12.24
N GLU A 109 -5.28 0.44 13.20
CA GLU A 109 -6.49 0.00 13.87
C GLU A 109 -7.66 -0.03 12.89
N ARG A 110 -8.46 -1.09 12.97
CA ARG A 110 -9.73 -1.20 12.26
C ARG A 110 -10.86 -1.06 13.25
N GLU A 111 -11.69 -0.05 13.04
CA GLU A 111 -12.98 0.07 13.73
C GLU A 111 -14.03 -0.72 12.97
N ILE A 112 -14.70 -1.60 13.69
CA ILE A 112 -15.66 -2.51 13.10
C ILE A 112 -16.97 -2.38 13.88
N SER A 113 -18.00 -1.90 13.17
CA SER A 113 -19.31 -1.62 13.76
C SER A 113 -20.14 -2.88 13.88
N SER A 114 -20.21 -3.43 15.08
CA SER A 114 -21.41 -4.14 15.53
C SER A 114 -22.22 -3.22 16.46
N ALA A 115 -23.31 -3.71 17.05
CA ALA A 115 -24.02 -3.01 18.13
C ALA A 115 -23.10 -2.58 19.31
N ARG A 116 -21.86 -3.09 19.36
CA ARG A 116 -20.70 -2.52 20.05
C ARG A 116 -19.54 -2.33 19.06
N VAL A 117 -18.85 -1.20 19.10
CA VAL A 117 -17.65 -0.96 18.26
C VAL A 117 -16.56 -1.92 18.72
N ALA A 118 -16.25 -2.94 17.91
CA ALA A 118 -15.06 -3.78 18.11
C ALA A 118 -13.89 -3.11 17.40
N ARG A 119 -12.77 -2.96 18.09
CA ARG A 119 -11.54 -2.34 17.58
C ARG A 119 -10.46 -3.40 17.54
N LEU A 120 -9.98 -3.71 16.34
CA LEU A 120 -8.82 -4.57 16.17
C LEU A 120 -7.58 -3.69 16.02
N ALA A 121 -6.61 -3.86 16.91
CA ALA A 121 -5.35 -3.12 16.85
C ALA A 121 -4.52 -3.52 15.61
N PRO A 122 -3.49 -2.74 15.23
CA PRO A 122 -2.60 -3.08 14.12
C PRO A 122 -1.99 -4.48 14.23
N GLY A 123 -2.13 -5.30 13.20
CA GLY A 123 -1.59 -6.66 13.18
C GLY A 123 -2.18 -7.61 14.22
N GLU A 124 -3.27 -7.24 14.90
CA GLU A 124 -3.81 -8.01 16.02
C GLU A 124 -4.22 -9.41 15.60
N VAL A 125 -3.73 -10.42 16.33
CA VAL A 125 -4.22 -11.79 16.32
C VAL A 125 -5.05 -11.99 17.58
N GLY A 126 -6.37 -12.12 17.40
CA GLY A 126 -7.35 -12.13 18.49
C GLY A 126 -8.44 -13.17 18.32
N THR A 127 -9.47 -13.08 19.15
CA THR A 127 -10.65 -13.98 19.12
C THR A 127 -11.95 -13.25 18.84
N ASP A 128 -11.91 -11.93 18.77
CA ASP A 128 -13.10 -11.10 18.53
C ASP A 128 -13.38 -11.11 17.03
N LYS A 129 -14.53 -11.71 16.65
CA LYS A 129 -14.98 -11.73 15.26
C LYS A 129 -15.49 -10.34 14.85
N PRO A 130 -14.94 -9.74 13.79
CA PRO A 130 -15.55 -8.55 13.23
C PRO A 130 -16.70 -8.84 12.25
N GLU A 131 -17.69 -7.93 12.21
CA GLU A 131 -18.64 -7.80 11.09
C GLU A 131 -18.27 -6.58 10.24
N GLU A 132 -17.65 -6.80 9.08
CA GLU A 132 -17.43 -5.72 8.10
C GLU A 132 -18.76 -5.41 7.38
N ARG A 133 -19.32 -4.21 7.59
CA ARG A 133 -20.43 -3.70 6.79
C ARG A 133 -19.89 -2.78 5.71
N GLU A 134 -19.96 -3.22 4.46
CA GLU A 134 -19.75 -2.34 3.30
C GLU A 134 -21.10 -1.75 2.87
N THR A 135 -21.29 -0.45 3.07
CA THR A 135 -22.39 0.30 2.43
C THR A 135 -21.86 0.94 1.15
N GLY A 136 -22.24 0.39 0.00
CA GLY A 136 -21.91 0.94 -1.31
C GLY A 136 -22.83 2.08 -1.73
N GLN A 137 -22.33 2.97 -2.58
CA GLN A 137 -23.13 3.98 -3.29
C GLN A 137 -22.79 3.94 -4.79
N HIS A 138 -23.80 4.07 -5.66
CA HIS A 138 -23.64 4.13 -7.13
C HIS A 138 -23.76 5.56 -7.69
N LYS A 139 -24.18 6.53 -6.87
CA LYS A 139 -24.28 7.95 -7.22
C LYS A 139 -24.05 8.81 -5.99
N LEU A 140 -23.50 9.99 -6.19
CA LEU A 140 -23.22 10.95 -5.11
C LEU A 140 -23.42 12.38 -5.61
N GLU A 141 -24.23 13.15 -4.89
CA GLU A 141 -24.36 14.59 -5.07
C GLU A 141 -23.42 15.28 -4.08
N THR A 142 -22.32 15.84 -4.58
CA THR A 142 -21.26 16.41 -3.72
C THR A 142 -21.52 17.87 -3.36
N GLY A 143 -22.26 18.59 -4.22
CA GLY A 143 -22.45 20.04 -4.14
C GLY A 143 -21.19 20.86 -4.44
N LEU A 144 -20.16 20.24 -5.04
CA LEU A 144 -18.89 20.88 -5.33
C LEU A 144 -18.78 21.35 -6.78
N TYR A 145 -17.98 22.37 -7.03
CA TYR A 145 -17.64 22.85 -8.36
C TYR A 145 -16.17 23.23 -8.40
N ASN A 146 -15.50 22.99 -9.53
CA ASN A 146 -14.09 23.28 -9.75
C ASN A 146 -13.16 22.72 -8.64
N VAL A 147 -13.01 21.40 -8.60
CA VAL A 147 -12.40 20.66 -7.49
C VAL A 147 -11.09 19.99 -7.87
N TYR A 148 -10.25 19.71 -6.87
CA TYR A 148 -9.07 18.87 -7.05
C TYR A 148 -9.48 17.39 -7.04
N PHE A 149 -8.76 16.59 -7.82
CA PHE A 149 -8.92 15.15 -7.85
C PHE A 149 -7.62 14.47 -7.44
N HIS A 150 -7.73 13.47 -6.57
CA HIS A 150 -6.62 12.60 -6.19
C HIS A 150 -7.00 11.17 -6.51
N TYR A 151 -6.16 10.41 -7.18
CA TYR A 151 -6.46 9.03 -7.54
C TYR A 151 -5.23 8.14 -7.45
N LEU A 152 -5.46 6.84 -7.29
CA LEU A 152 -4.39 5.88 -7.12
C LEU A 152 -3.84 5.47 -8.49
N ASN A 153 -2.53 5.67 -8.67
CA ASN A 153 -1.72 5.18 -9.77
C ASN A 153 -0.65 4.22 -9.20
N PRO A 154 0.09 3.47 -10.05
CA PRO A 154 1.12 2.54 -9.60
C PRO A 154 2.12 3.18 -8.63
N LEU A 155 2.09 2.74 -7.37
CA LEU A 155 2.97 3.20 -6.29
C LEU A 155 2.88 4.71 -5.96
N TYR A 156 1.82 5.41 -6.37
CA TYR A 156 1.71 6.87 -6.23
C TYR A 156 0.25 7.35 -6.13
N ILE A 157 0.00 8.43 -5.38
CA ILE A 157 -1.29 9.12 -5.42
C ILE A 157 -1.15 10.36 -6.28
N SER A 158 -1.69 10.28 -7.49
CA SER A 158 -1.67 11.36 -8.45
C SER A 158 -2.66 12.43 -8.06
N SER A 159 -2.33 13.68 -8.38
CA SER A 159 -3.17 14.84 -8.07
C SER A 159 -3.35 15.67 -9.33
N ILE A 160 -4.60 15.92 -9.71
CA ILE A 160 -4.95 16.83 -10.79
C ILE A 160 -5.56 18.09 -10.17
N GLY A 161 -5.19 19.23 -10.74
CA GLY A 161 -5.67 20.54 -10.33
C GLY A 161 -7.20 20.70 -10.45
N PRO A 162 -7.72 21.91 -10.16
CA PRO A 162 -9.15 22.17 -10.20
C PRO A 162 -9.75 21.87 -11.58
N ARG A 163 -10.79 21.02 -11.64
CA ARG A 163 -11.59 20.78 -12.85
C ARG A 163 -13.09 20.84 -12.52
N GLU A 164 -13.89 21.32 -13.46
CA GLU A 164 -15.36 21.28 -13.39
C GLU A 164 -15.98 19.96 -13.88
N SER A 165 -15.22 19.22 -14.69
CA SER A 165 -15.53 17.88 -15.17
C SER A 165 -14.27 17.01 -15.15
N PHE A 166 -14.44 15.73 -14.83
CA PHE A 166 -13.35 14.77 -14.81
C PHE A 166 -13.89 13.35 -14.93
N SER A 167 -13.20 12.51 -15.71
CA SER A 167 -13.52 11.09 -15.82
C SER A 167 -12.26 10.27 -15.67
N VAL A 168 -12.30 9.24 -14.82
CA VAL A 168 -11.15 8.39 -14.54
C VAL A 168 -11.58 6.97 -14.22
N THR A 169 -10.75 6.00 -14.60
CA THR A 169 -10.86 4.63 -14.11
C THR A 169 -9.83 4.42 -13.02
N SER A 170 -10.23 4.06 -11.81
CA SER A 170 -9.30 3.82 -10.69
C SER A 170 -9.94 2.92 -9.63
N PHE A 171 -9.15 2.47 -8.66
CA PHE A 171 -9.63 1.79 -7.45
C PHE A 171 -9.88 2.75 -6.29
N MET A 172 -9.35 3.97 -6.38
CA MET A 172 -9.52 5.01 -5.39
C MET A 172 -9.55 6.38 -6.06
N VAL A 173 -10.56 7.18 -5.72
CA VAL A 173 -10.61 8.59 -6.10
C VAL A 173 -11.08 9.44 -4.93
N SER A 174 -10.34 10.49 -4.59
CA SER A 174 -10.77 11.56 -3.69
C SER A 174 -11.10 12.82 -4.48
N ILE A 175 -12.28 13.38 -4.21
CA ILE A 175 -12.77 14.64 -4.75
C ILE A 175 -12.63 15.68 -3.64
N GLN A 176 -11.88 16.76 -3.87
CA GLN A 176 -11.52 17.74 -2.85
C GLN A 176 -12.03 19.13 -3.21
N GLY A 177 -13.00 19.62 -2.43
CA GLY A 177 -13.41 21.02 -2.40
C GLY A 177 -12.58 21.84 -1.42
N SER A 178 -13.08 23.01 -1.02
CA SER A 178 -12.38 23.88 -0.06
C SER A 178 -12.51 23.44 1.41
N SER A 179 -13.65 22.88 1.80
CA SER A 179 -13.97 22.52 3.19
C SER A 179 -14.42 21.06 3.37
N VAL A 180 -14.57 20.33 2.28
CA VAL A 180 -15.07 18.96 2.27
C VAL A 180 -14.40 18.15 1.18
N SER A 181 -14.20 16.87 1.47
CA SER A 181 -13.73 15.87 0.53
C SER A 181 -14.58 14.62 0.60
N TYR A 182 -14.70 13.95 -0.54
CA TYR A 182 -15.31 12.62 -0.67
C TYR A 182 -14.25 11.66 -1.21
N THR A 183 -13.97 10.60 -0.49
CA THR A 183 -13.06 9.53 -0.91
C THR A 183 -13.87 8.29 -1.26
N LEU A 184 -13.68 7.81 -2.48
CA LEU A 184 -14.35 6.68 -3.10
C LEU A 184 -13.33 5.54 -3.23
N VAL A 185 -13.65 4.35 -2.74
CA VAL A 185 -12.79 3.15 -2.88
C VAL A 185 -13.58 1.92 -3.28
N SER A 186 -12.95 1.03 -4.04
CA SER A 186 -13.52 -0.26 -4.43
C SER A 186 -12.45 -1.34 -4.56
N ARG A 187 -12.88 -2.60 -4.48
CA ARG A 187 -12.04 -3.80 -4.70
C ARG A 187 -11.74 -4.04 -6.17
N GLU A 188 -12.56 -3.47 -7.05
CA GLU A 188 -12.43 -3.57 -8.51
C GLU A 188 -12.34 -2.15 -9.09
N PRO A 189 -11.65 -1.97 -10.24
CA PRO A 189 -11.55 -0.65 -10.84
C PRO A 189 -12.95 -0.16 -11.25
N PHE A 190 -13.25 1.10 -10.96
CA PHE A 190 -14.50 1.75 -11.31
C PHE A 190 -14.25 2.98 -12.17
N VAL A 191 -15.22 3.29 -13.02
CA VAL A 191 -15.26 4.52 -13.79
C VAL A 191 -16.03 5.57 -12.98
N MET A 192 -15.35 6.64 -12.62
CA MET A 192 -15.95 7.80 -11.98
C MET A 192 -16.05 8.93 -13.01
N SER A 193 -17.24 9.50 -13.15
CA SER A 193 -17.46 10.72 -13.92
C SER A 193 -18.05 11.80 -13.03
N PHE A 194 -17.34 12.92 -12.92
CA PHE A 194 -17.75 14.11 -12.20
C PHE A 194 -18.16 15.20 -13.20
N GLU A 195 -19.31 15.81 -12.96
CA GLU A 195 -19.79 16.94 -13.72
C GLU A 195 -20.65 17.86 -12.83
N HIS A 196 -20.21 19.10 -12.64
CA HIS A 196 -20.97 20.13 -11.90
C HIS A 196 -21.47 19.66 -10.51
N GLY A 197 -20.63 18.93 -9.78
CA GLY A 197 -20.95 18.46 -8.43
C GLY A 197 -21.69 17.13 -8.37
N ASN A 198 -22.07 16.57 -9.52
CA ASN A 198 -22.69 15.25 -9.61
C ASN A 198 -21.63 14.20 -9.94
N VAL A 199 -21.63 13.11 -9.19
CA VAL A 199 -20.75 11.96 -9.42
C VAL A 199 -21.60 10.79 -9.89
N LYS A 200 -21.27 10.28 -11.08
CA LYS A 200 -21.78 9.03 -11.63
C LYS A 200 -20.72 7.96 -11.51
N LEU A 201 -21.12 6.78 -11.05
CA LEU A 201 -20.26 5.61 -10.92
C LEU A 201 -20.85 4.48 -11.74
N ASP A 202 -20.01 3.70 -12.40
CA ASP A 202 -20.42 2.49 -13.13
C ASP A 202 -20.75 1.30 -12.21
N ARG A 203 -20.42 1.42 -10.92
CA ARG A 203 -20.67 0.41 -9.88
C ARG A 203 -20.80 1.02 -8.49
N GLU A 204 -21.16 0.19 -7.51
CA GLU A 204 -21.15 0.58 -6.11
C GLU A 204 -19.73 0.71 -5.57
N VAL A 205 -19.46 1.81 -4.87
CA VAL A 205 -18.18 2.08 -4.20
C VAL A 205 -18.41 2.50 -2.76
N LYS A 206 -17.44 2.27 -1.90
CA LYS A 206 -17.46 2.77 -0.52
C LYS A 206 -17.11 4.26 -0.52
N VAL A 207 -17.94 5.06 0.13
CA VAL A 207 -17.78 6.52 0.20
C VAL A 207 -17.45 6.95 1.62
N THR A 208 -16.39 7.75 1.78
CA THR A 208 -16.01 8.38 3.06
C THR A 208 -15.95 9.89 2.88
N LYS A 209 -16.66 10.63 3.73
CA LYS A 209 -16.66 12.09 3.75
C LYS A 209 -15.71 12.59 4.83
N SER A 210 -14.89 13.60 4.51
CA SER A 210 -13.92 14.21 5.44
C SER A 210 -13.76 15.70 5.13
N THR A 211 -12.93 16.43 5.90
CA THR A 211 -12.60 17.84 5.59
C THR A 211 -11.55 17.95 4.50
N SER A 212 -10.61 17.00 4.48
CA SER A 212 -9.59 16.86 3.44
C SER A 212 -9.39 15.41 3.03
N TRP A 213 -8.90 15.18 1.81
CA TRP A 213 -8.58 13.85 1.33
C TRP A 213 -7.52 13.17 2.21
N LYS A 214 -6.52 13.91 2.70
CA LYS A 214 -5.47 13.38 3.58
C LYS A 214 -6.04 12.86 4.90
N GLU A 215 -7.07 13.51 5.44
CA GLU A 215 -7.75 13.07 6.67
C GLU A 215 -8.44 11.71 6.48
N ALA A 216 -9.07 11.48 5.33
CA ALA A 216 -9.69 10.19 5.00
C ALA A 216 -8.67 9.04 4.86
N LYS A 217 -7.37 9.35 4.70
CA LYS A 217 -6.28 8.38 4.53
C LYS A 217 -6.61 7.37 3.41
N PRO A 218 -6.80 7.83 2.16
CA PRO A 218 -7.35 7.02 1.07
C PRO A 218 -6.55 5.76 0.78
N HIS A 219 -5.22 5.80 0.93
CA HIS A 219 -4.36 4.63 0.75
C HIS A 219 -4.73 3.51 1.74
N ARG A 220 -5.15 3.85 2.96
CA ARG A 220 -5.60 2.86 3.95
C ARG A 220 -6.92 2.24 3.55
N LEU A 221 -7.86 3.08 3.11
CA LEU A 221 -9.16 2.63 2.64
C LEU A 221 -9.02 1.69 1.43
N ALA A 222 -8.16 2.04 0.47
CA ALA A 222 -7.85 1.21 -0.69
C ALA A 222 -7.14 -0.10 -0.31
N TRP A 223 -6.20 -0.06 0.64
CA TRP A 223 -5.52 -1.24 1.12
C TRP A 223 -6.47 -2.19 1.88
N ASP A 224 -7.36 -1.63 2.71
CA ASP A 224 -8.28 -2.39 3.55
C ASP A 224 -9.29 -3.20 2.73
N VAL A 225 -9.84 -2.62 1.65
CA VAL A 225 -10.78 -3.33 0.77
C VAL A 225 -10.11 -4.51 0.05
N MET A 226 -8.81 -4.43 -0.24
CA MET A 226 -8.04 -5.51 -0.87
C MET A 226 -7.59 -6.59 0.13
N ASN A 227 -7.43 -6.22 1.40
CA ASN A 227 -6.86 -7.05 2.44
C ASN A 227 -7.82 -7.17 3.64
N PRO A 228 -8.92 -7.92 3.54
CA PRO A 228 -9.89 -8.06 4.62
C PRO A 228 -9.29 -8.76 5.86
N VAL A 229 -9.98 -8.67 6.99
CA VAL A 229 -9.64 -9.47 8.18
C VAL A 229 -9.60 -10.95 7.81
N LEU A 230 -8.58 -11.67 8.30
CA LEU A 230 -8.41 -13.09 8.01
C LEU A 230 -8.98 -13.95 9.14
N ASP A 231 -9.78 -14.94 8.76
CA ASP A 231 -10.18 -16.03 9.64
C ASP A 231 -9.03 -17.03 9.84
N LEU A 232 -8.85 -17.46 11.08
CA LEU A 232 -7.82 -18.39 11.51
C LEU A 232 -8.44 -19.62 12.17
N ASP A 233 -7.97 -20.80 11.76
CA ASP A 233 -8.27 -22.09 12.42
C ASP A 233 -7.37 -22.32 13.64
N CYS A 234 -7.10 -21.27 14.41
CA CYS A 234 -6.35 -21.36 15.64
C CYS A 234 -6.76 -20.24 16.60
N LYS A 235 -6.98 -20.58 17.87
CA LYS A 235 -7.33 -19.63 18.92
C LYS A 235 -6.05 -19.12 19.60
N PRO A 236 -5.63 -17.85 19.42
CA PRO A 236 -4.42 -17.34 20.05
C PRO A 236 -4.57 -17.35 21.59
N LYS A 237 -3.49 -17.69 22.31
CA LYS A 237 -3.50 -17.65 23.78
C LYS A 237 -3.58 -16.22 24.33
N PHE A 238 -3.07 -15.25 23.57
CA PHE A 238 -2.99 -13.84 23.94
C PHE A 238 -3.40 -12.98 22.75
N LYS A 239 -4.04 -11.83 23.01
CA LYS A 239 -4.23 -10.79 22.00
C LYS A 239 -2.90 -10.06 21.79
N VAL A 240 -2.26 -10.28 20.66
CA VAL A 240 -0.94 -9.73 20.35
C VAL A 240 -0.87 -9.28 18.89
N SER A 241 -0.04 -8.29 18.61
CA SER A 241 0.22 -7.84 17.25
C SER A 241 1.26 -8.74 16.60
N LEU A 242 0.90 -9.44 15.51
CA LEU A 242 1.82 -10.22 14.69
C LEU A 242 2.93 -9.34 14.13
N PHE A 243 2.52 -8.20 13.56
CA PHE A 243 3.41 -7.14 13.14
C PHE A 243 2.73 -5.77 13.26
N ARG A 244 3.51 -4.72 13.50
CA ARG A 244 3.04 -3.33 13.48
C ARG A 244 4.05 -2.47 12.73
N ILE A 245 3.57 -1.59 11.86
CA ILE A 245 4.41 -0.68 11.08
C ILE A 245 3.99 0.76 11.39
N GLU A 246 4.96 1.58 11.81
CA GLU A 246 4.75 2.99 12.16
C GLU A 246 5.76 3.87 11.41
N PRO A 247 5.39 4.98 10.75
CA PRO A 247 4.05 5.54 10.67
C PRO A 247 3.15 4.76 9.70
N SER A 248 1.85 4.97 9.83
CA SER A 248 0.82 4.32 8.99
C SER A 248 0.65 4.97 7.60
N SER A 249 1.63 5.78 7.16
CA SER A 249 1.86 6.10 5.75
C SER A 249 2.67 5.01 5.05
N VAL A 250 3.42 4.19 5.80
CA VAL A 250 4.17 3.06 5.25
C VAL A 250 3.28 1.84 5.23
N VAL A 251 3.13 1.23 4.05
CA VAL A 251 2.22 0.11 3.82
C VAL A 251 2.97 -1.09 3.24
N PRO A 252 2.63 -2.31 3.67
CA PRO A 252 3.16 -3.51 3.05
C PRO A 252 2.47 -3.74 1.71
N VAL A 253 3.26 -3.92 0.66
CA VAL A 253 2.81 -4.26 -0.70
C VAL A 253 3.14 -5.69 -1.09
N PHE A 254 3.97 -6.39 -0.31
CA PHE A 254 4.03 -7.84 -0.35
C PHE A 254 4.54 -8.36 1.00
N LEU A 255 4.19 -9.60 1.32
CA LEU A 255 4.74 -10.32 2.47
C LEU A 255 4.83 -11.80 2.14
N LYS A 256 6.03 -12.35 2.27
CA LYS A 256 6.34 -13.77 2.15
C LYS A 256 6.99 -14.25 3.44
N TYR A 257 6.61 -15.44 3.87
CA TYR A 257 7.17 -16.09 5.04
C TYR A 257 7.52 -17.55 4.74
N ASP A 258 8.80 -17.90 4.93
CA ASP A 258 9.40 -19.22 4.72
C ASP A 258 10.43 -19.58 5.83
N GLY A 259 10.17 -19.09 7.05
CA GLY A 259 11.09 -19.15 8.19
C GLY A 259 11.85 -17.83 8.41
N GLY A 260 12.04 -17.06 7.35
CA GLY A 260 12.32 -15.63 7.38
C GLY A 260 11.11 -14.82 6.87
N ILE A 261 11.12 -13.51 7.10
CA ILE A 261 10.11 -12.58 6.59
C ILE A 261 10.74 -11.79 5.45
N ASN A 262 10.11 -11.85 4.28
CA ASN A 262 10.40 -10.99 3.13
C ASN A 262 9.23 -10.04 2.94
N MET A 263 9.45 -8.74 3.06
CA MET A 263 8.38 -7.74 3.01
C MET A 263 8.73 -6.56 2.12
N GLY A 264 7.80 -6.10 1.29
CA GLY A 264 7.93 -4.87 0.52
C GLY A 264 7.20 -3.76 1.21
N LEU A 265 7.87 -2.64 1.44
CA LEU A 265 7.29 -1.46 2.05
C LEU A 265 7.24 -0.31 1.07
N LEU A 266 6.09 0.35 0.99
CA LEU A 266 5.89 1.56 0.21
C LEU A 266 5.51 2.70 1.15
N ASN A 267 6.21 3.83 1.05
CA ASN A 267 5.83 5.05 1.77
C ASN A 267 4.84 5.86 0.93
N MET A 268 3.62 6.08 1.43
CA MET A 268 2.58 6.88 0.78
C MET A 268 2.58 8.36 1.23
N ASP A 269 3.63 8.83 1.89
CA ASP A 269 3.79 10.23 2.30
C ASP A 269 4.67 11.02 1.31
N ASP A 270 4.43 12.33 1.25
CA ASP A 270 5.19 13.29 0.44
C ASP A 270 6.57 13.63 1.04
N ARG A 271 6.88 13.05 2.21
CA ARG A 271 8.12 13.23 2.96
C ARG A 271 8.81 11.90 3.25
N PRO A 272 10.15 11.89 3.37
CA PRO A 272 10.87 10.75 3.90
C PRO A 272 10.49 10.49 5.36
N VAL A 273 10.47 9.22 5.75
CA VAL A 273 10.09 8.77 7.10
C VAL A 273 11.08 7.71 7.61
N ILE A 274 11.18 7.56 8.93
CA ILE A 274 11.80 6.38 9.55
C ILE A 274 10.67 5.47 10.01
N SER A 275 10.54 4.32 9.36
CA SER A 275 9.54 3.31 9.67
C SER A 275 10.02 2.37 10.76
N ASN A 276 9.30 2.29 11.88
CA ASN A 276 9.51 1.27 12.90
C ASN A 276 8.62 0.06 12.58
N ILE A 277 9.23 -1.11 12.46
CA ILE A 277 8.55 -2.38 12.26
C ILE A 277 8.72 -3.18 13.54
N TYR A 278 7.62 -3.51 14.20
CA TYR A 278 7.58 -4.35 15.39
C TYR A 278 7.03 -5.72 15.01
N LEU A 279 7.62 -6.79 15.56
CA LEU A 279 7.17 -8.16 15.30
C LEU A 279 6.86 -8.91 16.60
N ALA A 280 5.96 -9.88 16.55
CA ALA A 280 5.82 -10.90 17.61
C ALA A 280 6.94 -11.96 17.57
N ALA A 281 8.15 -11.56 17.21
CA ALA A 281 9.32 -12.42 17.05
C ALA A 281 10.58 -11.70 17.54
N ARG A 282 11.63 -12.48 17.83
CA ARG A 282 12.99 -11.96 17.94
C ARG A 282 13.58 -11.88 16.53
N ILE A 283 14.04 -10.71 16.14
CA ILE A 283 14.79 -10.47 14.89
C ILE A 283 16.25 -10.84 15.16
N THR A 284 16.79 -11.79 14.41
CA THR A 284 18.20 -12.23 14.56
C THR A 284 19.12 -11.57 13.56
N SER A 285 18.61 -11.22 12.38
CA SER A 285 19.31 -10.44 11.37
C SER A 285 18.29 -9.70 10.52
N ALA A 286 18.75 -8.64 9.88
CA ALA A 286 17.91 -7.84 9.00
C ALA A 286 18.74 -7.22 7.89
N SER A 287 18.14 -7.12 6.71
CA SER A 287 18.71 -6.40 5.57
C SER A 287 17.62 -5.71 4.77
N ILE A 288 18.02 -4.69 4.02
CA ILE A 288 17.14 -3.94 3.13
C ILE A 288 17.72 -3.85 1.74
N THR A 289 16.85 -3.73 0.74
CA THR A 289 17.24 -3.46 -0.66
C THR A 289 16.45 -2.24 -1.15
N ASP A 290 17.16 -1.16 -1.46
CA ASP A 290 16.63 0.06 -2.07
C ASP A 290 16.75 -0.05 -3.61
N PRO A 291 15.67 0.17 -4.40
CA PRO A 291 15.72 0.14 -5.87
C PRO A 291 16.76 1.04 -6.54
N ARG A 292 17.25 2.09 -5.87
CA ARG A 292 18.30 2.96 -6.43
C ARG A 292 19.64 2.28 -6.52
N SER A 293 20.06 1.65 -5.43
CA SER A 293 21.38 0.99 -5.34
C SER A 293 21.29 -0.46 -5.80
N MET A 294 20.14 -1.11 -5.59
CA MET A 294 19.97 -2.56 -5.73
C MET A 294 20.97 -3.37 -4.89
N VAL A 295 21.60 -2.73 -3.90
CA VAL A 295 22.54 -3.33 -2.96
C VAL A 295 21.77 -3.74 -1.70
N GLU A 296 22.05 -4.93 -1.21
CA GLU A 296 21.57 -5.38 0.08
C GLU A 296 22.40 -4.77 1.20
N GLU A 297 21.76 -3.99 2.06
CA GLU A 297 22.38 -3.30 3.18
C GLU A 297 21.93 -3.94 4.50
N GLY A 298 22.90 -4.38 5.32
CA GLY A 298 22.63 -4.94 6.64
C GLY A 298 22.14 -3.88 7.63
N MET A 299 21.21 -4.27 8.49
CA MET A 299 20.58 -3.42 9.49
C MET A 299 20.70 -4.03 10.88
N GLU A 300 20.96 -3.19 11.89
CA GLU A 300 21.01 -3.63 13.29
C GLU A 300 19.59 -3.68 13.89
N PRO A 301 19.08 -4.86 14.31
CA PRO A 301 17.77 -4.97 14.91
C PRO A 301 17.80 -4.66 16.41
N GLU A 302 16.71 -4.06 16.90
CA GLU A 302 16.45 -3.80 18.31
C GLU A 302 15.57 -4.91 18.90
N PHE A 303 16.13 -6.11 19.02
CA PHE A 303 15.49 -7.34 19.52
C PHE A 303 14.23 -7.80 18.77
N ASP A 304 13.13 -7.05 18.81
CA ASP A 304 11.83 -7.34 18.19
C ASP A 304 11.35 -6.20 17.26
N ARG A 305 12.21 -5.19 17.08
CA ARG A 305 11.98 -4.00 16.29
C ARG A 305 13.12 -3.77 15.30
N ILE A 306 12.81 -3.20 14.15
CA ILE A 306 13.78 -2.59 13.25
C ILE A 306 13.30 -1.20 12.82
N ARG A 307 14.25 -0.28 12.58
CA ARG A 307 14.00 1.09 12.13
C ARG A 307 14.52 1.23 10.70
N VAL A 308 13.64 1.49 9.74
CA VAL A 308 13.97 1.50 8.32
C VAL A 308 13.71 2.88 7.73
N PRO A 309 14.74 3.59 7.22
CA PRO A 309 14.53 4.85 6.52
C PRO A 309 13.88 4.61 5.15
N ILE A 310 12.79 5.31 4.86
CA ILE A 310 12.07 5.22 3.59
C ILE A 310 11.90 6.62 3.03
N ARG A 311 12.24 6.80 1.75
CA ARG A 311 12.08 8.08 1.05
C ARG A 311 10.62 8.41 0.79
N ARG A 312 10.31 9.66 0.46
CA ARG A 312 8.97 10.05 -0.01
C ARG A 312 8.59 9.16 -1.20
N TRP A 313 7.37 8.62 -1.22
CA TRP A 313 6.91 7.73 -2.30
C TRP A 313 7.80 6.50 -2.59
N GLY A 314 8.75 6.21 -1.70
CA GLY A 314 9.79 5.22 -1.94
C GLY A 314 9.31 3.82 -1.61
N TYR A 315 9.76 2.86 -2.41
CA TYR A 315 9.65 1.44 -2.16
C TYR A 315 10.99 0.88 -1.66
N LEU A 316 10.93 -0.10 -0.77
CA LEU A 316 12.08 -0.93 -0.40
C LEU A 316 11.63 -2.35 -0.08
N SER A 317 12.56 -3.30 -0.22
CA SER A 317 12.39 -4.66 0.26
C SER A 317 13.15 -4.87 1.56
N ILE A 318 12.60 -5.65 2.47
CA ILE A 318 13.21 -6.02 3.74
C ILE A 318 13.26 -7.54 3.84
N HIS A 319 14.41 -8.06 4.23
CA HIS A 319 14.58 -9.43 4.65
C HIS A 319 14.88 -9.48 6.15
N LEU A 320 14.12 -10.27 6.91
CA LEU A 320 14.29 -10.45 8.35
C LEU A 320 14.39 -11.94 8.67
N GLU A 321 15.47 -12.35 9.32
CA GLU A 321 15.50 -13.65 9.99
C GLU A 321 14.89 -13.51 11.38
N VAL A 322 13.97 -14.41 11.72
CA VAL A 322 13.21 -14.32 12.95
C VAL A 322 13.19 -15.63 13.72
N LYS A 323 13.07 -15.53 15.04
CA LYS A 323 12.83 -16.65 15.94
C LYS A 323 11.62 -16.35 16.82
N ARG A 324 10.87 -17.39 17.15
CA ARG A 324 9.75 -17.30 18.10
C ARG A 324 10.19 -16.69 19.43
N LEU A 325 9.39 -15.79 19.97
CA LEU A 325 9.59 -15.24 21.31
C LEU A 325 9.25 -16.28 22.39
N LEU A 326 10.01 -16.23 23.48
CA LEU A 326 9.62 -16.91 24.72
C LEU A 326 8.27 -16.35 25.20
N GLU A 327 7.42 -17.22 25.76
CA GLU A 327 6.06 -16.84 26.17
C GLU A 327 6.03 -15.64 27.13
N GLY A 328 6.98 -15.56 28.07
CA GLY A 328 7.08 -14.44 29.00
C GLY A 328 7.36 -13.10 28.32
N LEU A 329 8.04 -13.08 27.18
CA LEU A 329 8.27 -11.88 26.38
C LEU A 329 7.05 -11.53 25.53
N LEU A 330 6.37 -12.53 25.00
CA LEU A 330 5.12 -12.35 24.27
C LEU A 330 4.02 -11.76 25.16
N LYS A 331 3.95 -12.16 26.44
CA LYS A 331 3.03 -11.58 27.45
C LYS A 331 3.23 -10.08 27.65
N ARG A 332 4.43 -9.55 27.46
CA ARG A 332 4.69 -8.10 27.53
C ARG A 332 4.17 -7.32 26.32
N LYS A 333 3.79 -8.03 25.25
CA LYS A 333 3.21 -7.46 24.01
C LYS A 333 1.69 -7.58 23.95
N ILE A 334 1.04 -8.01 25.04
CA ILE A 334 -0.42 -8.12 25.08
C ILE A 334 -1.03 -6.75 24.81
N ILE A 335 -1.97 -6.71 23.86
CA ILE A 335 -2.79 -5.55 23.62
C ILE A 335 -3.83 -5.50 24.74
N SER A 336 -3.64 -4.57 25.68
CA SER A 336 -4.61 -4.31 26.74
C SER A 336 -5.79 -3.53 26.16
N SER A 337 -6.97 -4.16 26.20
CA SER A 337 -8.27 -3.58 25.80
C SER A 337 -8.84 -2.65 26.85
#